data_AF-A0A929HRX1-F1
#
_entry.id   AF-A0A929HRX1-F1
#
_cell.length_a   1.000
_cell.length_b   1.000
_cell.length_c   1.000
_cell.angle_alpha   90.00
_cell.angle_beta   90.00
_cell.angle_gamma   90.00
#
_symmetry.space_group_name_H-M   'P 1'
#
loop_
_entity.id
_entity.type
_entity.pdbx_description
1 polymer ?
#
loop_
_entity_poly.entity_id
_entity_poly.type
_entity_poly.pdbx_seq_one_letter_code
_entity_poly.pdbx_strand_id
1 'polypeptide(L)'
;MKSEYHVALAGATGAVGNEMLQILEEQEFPVASLKLLASSRSAGKTLDFRGESLHVEELRDDSFEGVDIALFSAGAAASRQFAPAAAESGCVVIDNSSGWRMDPEVPLVVPEVNPHAVADYRRKGIIANPNCSTIQMVVVLKPIYDAAGIERVVVSTYQAVSGTGKNAMEELTEQTRNLLTFQEVTAEVYPHRIAFNCFPHIGSFLENGYTEEEMKMVHETHKIMEDPNIRISATTV
;
A
#
# COMPACT_ATOMS: atom_id res chain seq x y z
N MET A 1 12.79 -25.90 2.81
CA MET A 1 11.97 -24.68 2.98
C MET A 1 10.83 -25.02 3.92
N LYS A 2 10.35 -24.07 4.72
CA LYS A 2 9.12 -24.26 5.49
C LYS A 2 7.97 -24.56 4.53
N SER A 3 7.10 -25.49 4.89
CA SER A 3 5.90 -25.82 4.11
C SER A 3 4.77 -24.82 4.36
N GLU A 4 4.75 -24.18 5.52
CA GLU A 4 3.73 -23.22 5.95
C GLU A 4 4.36 -22.12 6.83
N TYR A 5 3.69 -20.97 6.92
CA TYR A 5 4.15 -19.78 7.63
C TYR A 5 3.13 -19.29 8.66
N HIS A 6 3.63 -18.79 9.79
CA HIS A 6 2.83 -18.01 10.72
C HIS A 6 2.77 -16.56 10.22
N VAL A 7 1.58 -16.08 9.86
CA VAL A 7 1.40 -14.77 9.22
C VAL A 7 0.69 -13.81 10.18
N ALA A 8 1.08 -12.55 10.16
CA ALA A 8 0.33 -11.45 10.79
C ALA A 8 -0.11 -10.44 9.73
N LEU A 9 -1.31 -9.88 9.92
CA LEU A 9 -1.85 -8.82 9.08
C LEU A 9 -2.15 -7.59 9.95
N ALA A 10 -1.27 -6.58 9.89
CA ALA A 10 -1.43 -5.31 10.59
C ALA A 10 -2.26 -4.32 9.75
N GLY A 11 -3.37 -3.85 10.29
CA GLY A 11 -4.37 -3.07 9.55
C GLY A 11 -5.47 -3.93 8.92
N ALA A 12 -5.74 -5.11 9.47
CA ALA A 12 -6.66 -6.10 8.91
C ALA A 12 -8.07 -5.56 8.60
N THR A 13 -8.56 -4.60 9.38
CA THR A 13 -9.91 -4.03 9.21
C THR A 13 -9.99 -2.90 8.17
N GLY A 14 -8.87 -2.49 7.58
CA GLY A 14 -8.84 -1.50 6.50
C GLY A 14 -9.21 -2.11 5.15
N ALA A 15 -9.51 -1.28 4.15
CA ALA A 15 -9.88 -1.76 2.81
C ALA A 15 -8.80 -2.68 2.20
N VAL A 16 -7.54 -2.25 2.23
CA VAL A 16 -6.40 -3.04 1.74
C VAL A 16 -6.13 -4.27 2.62
N GLY A 17 -6.34 -4.19 3.93
CA GLY A 17 -6.20 -5.35 4.81
C GLY A 17 -7.20 -6.47 4.46
N ASN A 18 -8.46 -6.11 4.19
CA ASN A 18 -9.47 -7.08 3.74
C ASN A 18 -9.08 -7.69 2.38
N GLU A 19 -8.55 -6.89 1.46
CA GLU A 19 -8.06 -7.39 0.16
C GLU A 19 -6.88 -8.35 0.33
N MET A 20 -5.91 -8.02 1.19
CA MET A 20 -4.79 -8.92 1.50
C MET A 20 -5.28 -10.25 2.07
N LEU A 21 -6.30 -10.23 2.94
CA LEU A 21 -6.90 -11.44 3.50
C LEU A 21 -7.53 -12.32 2.41
N GLN A 22 -8.29 -11.70 1.51
CA GLN A 22 -8.92 -12.37 0.37
C GLN A 22 -7.87 -12.96 -0.59
N ILE A 23 -6.82 -12.21 -0.93
CA ILE A 23 -5.75 -12.69 -1.82
C ILE A 23 -4.98 -13.87 -1.21
N LEU A 24 -4.71 -13.85 0.11
CA LEU A 24 -4.09 -15.01 0.78
C LEU A 24 -4.93 -16.28 0.66
N GLU A 25 -6.26 -16.14 0.69
CA GLU A 25 -7.18 -17.25 0.49
C GLU A 25 -7.23 -17.71 -0.97
N GLU A 26 -7.44 -16.78 -1.92
CA GLU A 26 -7.52 -17.06 -3.35
C GLU A 26 -6.25 -17.68 -3.94
N GLN A 27 -5.08 -17.25 -3.46
CA GLN A 27 -3.78 -17.77 -3.89
C GLN A 27 -3.37 -19.04 -3.12
N GLU A 28 -4.24 -19.57 -2.27
CA GLU A 28 -3.96 -20.73 -1.41
C GLU A 28 -2.62 -20.58 -0.67
N PHE A 29 -2.30 -19.36 -0.19
CA PHE A 29 -1.00 -19.09 0.42
C PHE A 29 -0.78 -20.04 1.61
N PRO A 30 0.42 -20.60 1.80
CA PRO A 30 0.66 -21.63 2.81
C PRO A 30 0.73 -21.02 4.23
N VAL A 31 -0.43 -20.68 4.78
CA VAL A 31 -0.61 -20.12 6.13
C VAL A 31 -0.86 -21.24 7.14
N ALA A 32 0.03 -21.40 8.12
CA ALA A 32 -0.17 -22.29 9.27
C ALA A 32 -1.07 -21.65 10.34
N SER A 33 -0.91 -20.34 10.57
CA SER A 33 -1.77 -19.55 11.45
C SER A 33 -1.78 -18.10 11.02
N LEU A 34 -2.89 -17.40 11.24
CA LEU A 34 -3.05 -15.99 10.89
C LEU A 34 -3.43 -15.16 12.12
N LYS A 35 -2.62 -14.13 12.43
CA LYS A 35 -2.95 -13.09 13.42
C LYS A 35 -3.51 -11.87 12.70
N LEU A 36 -4.73 -11.46 13.03
CA LEU A 36 -5.33 -10.23 12.51
C LEU A 36 -5.12 -9.10 13.51
N LEU A 37 -4.41 -8.05 13.13
CA LEU A 37 -4.01 -6.96 14.02
C LEU A 37 -4.61 -5.64 13.54
N ALA A 38 -5.16 -4.85 14.45
CA ALA A 38 -5.68 -3.51 14.14
C ALA A 38 -5.50 -2.54 15.33
N SER A 39 -5.97 -1.31 15.19
CA SER A 39 -6.01 -0.38 16.33
C SER A 39 -6.94 -0.90 17.44
N SER A 40 -6.75 -0.42 18.67
CA SER A 40 -7.61 -0.74 19.83
C SER A 40 -9.10 -0.53 19.56
N ARG A 41 -9.46 0.45 18.71
CA ARG A 41 -10.86 0.72 18.30
C ARG A 41 -11.50 -0.41 17.49
N SER A 42 -10.69 -1.25 16.85
CA SER A 42 -11.14 -2.36 16.02
C SER A 42 -10.85 -3.73 16.62
N ALA A 43 -10.14 -3.79 17.76
CA ALA A 43 -9.94 -5.02 18.50
C ALA A 43 -11.30 -5.62 18.95
N GLY A 44 -11.42 -6.95 18.87
CA GLY A 44 -12.64 -7.69 19.19
C GLY A 44 -13.61 -7.89 18.02
N LYS A 45 -13.38 -7.24 16.87
CA LYS A 45 -14.08 -7.60 15.62
C LYS A 45 -13.68 -9.00 15.16
N THR A 46 -14.45 -9.57 14.25
CA THR A 46 -14.10 -10.82 13.56
C THR A 46 -14.01 -10.58 12.06
N LEU A 47 -13.11 -11.31 11.39
CA LEU A 47 -13.03 -11.42 9.94
C LEU A 47 -12.95 -12.90 9.58
N ASP A 48 -13.54 -13.28 8.45
CA ASP A 48 -13.55 -14.66 8.01
C ASP A 48 -12.34 -14.96 7.12
N PHE A 49 -11.73 -16.12 7.31
CA PHE A 49 -10.63 -16.64 6.49
C PHE A 49 -10.76 -18.15 6.37
N ARG A 50 -10.86 -18.68 5.15
CA ARG A 50 -11.02 -20.14 4.90
C ARG A 50 -12.21 -20.77 5.62
N GLY A 51 -13.30 -20.01 5.74
CA GLY A 51 -14.52 -20.45 6.44
C GLY A 51 -14.41 -20.44 7.97
N GLU A 52 -13.30 -19.99 8.55
CA GLU A 52 -13.12 -19.80 9.98
C GLU A 52 -13.23 -18.31 10.34
N SER A 53 -13.90 -17.99 11.45
CA SER A 53 -14.01 -16.61 11.93
C SER A 53 -12.88 -16.31 12.91
N LEU A 54 -11.99 -15.40 12.54
CA LEU A 54 -10.80 -15.03 13.30
C LEU A 54 -11.01 -13.71 14.04
N HIS A 55 -10.58 -13.65 15.29
CA HIS A 55 -10.64 -12.42 16.08
C HIS A 55 -9.54 -11.44 15.67
N VAL A 56 -9.91 -10.16 15.61
CA VAL A 56 -8.98 -9.05 15.44
C VAL A 56 -8.43 -8.65 16.81
N GLU A 57 -7.12 -8.75 16.96
CA GLU A 57 -6.36 -8.34 18.14
C GLU A 57 -5.84 -6.91 18.00
N GLU A 58 -5.50 -6.29 19.13
CA GLU A 58 -4.85 -4.98 19.13
C GLU A 58 -3.39 -5.12 18.70
N LEU A 59 -2.97 -4.25 17.78
CA LEU A 59 -1.59 -4.12 17.33
C LEU A 59 -0.72 -3.53 18.44
N ARG A 60 0.29 -4.31 18.87
CA ARG A 60 1.25 -3.98 19.93
C ARG A 60 2.66 -4.37 19.47
N ASP A 61 3.67 -3.90 20.19
CA ASP A 61 5.08 -4.18 19.88
C ASP A 61 5.40 -5.69 20.00
N ASP A 62 4.71 -6.40 20.91
CA ASP A 62 4.85 -7.84 21.17
C ASP A 62 3.94 -8.73 20.30
N SER A 63 3.11 -8.16 19.43
CA SER A 63 2.17 -8.94 18.59
C SER A 63 2.87 -9.94 17.65
N PHE A 64 4.14 -9.72 17.35
CA PHE A 64 4.90 -10.43 16.31
C PHE A 64 5.74 -11.60 16.82
N GLU A 65 5.64 -11.95 18.11
CA GLU A 65 6.25 -13.16 18.62
C GLU A 65 5.72 -14.40 17.90
N GLY A 66 6.65 -15.24 17.41
CA GLY A 66 6.36 -16.46 16.65
C GLY A 66 5.82 -16.23 15.23
N VAL A 67 5.81 -14.99 14.73
CA VAL A 67 5.37 -14.66 13.36
C VAL A 67 6.55 -14.75 12.40
N ASP A 68 6.34 -15.40 11.26
CA ASP A 68 7.33 -15.51 10.19
C ASP A 68 7.26 -14.32 9.21
N ILE A 69 6.04 -13.92 8.82
CA ILE A 69 5.78 -12.86 7.84
C ILE A 69 4.69 -11.94 8.38
N ALA A 70 4.91 -10.63 8.33
CA ALA A 70 3.91 -9.65 8.69
C ALA A 70 3.60 -8.72 7.51
N LEU A 71 2.34 -8.71 7.09
CA LEU A 71 1.81 -7.81 6.08
C LEU A 71 1.29 -6.55 6.77
N PHE A 72 1.84 -5.40 6.41
CA PHE A 72 1.50 -4.12 7.02
C PHE A 72 0.70 -3.24 6.07
N SER A 73 -0.50 -2.86 6.50
CA SER A 73 -1.37 -1.88 5.84
C SER A 73 -2.09 -0.98 6.87
N ALA A 74 -1.38 -0.60 7.93
CA ALA A 74 -1.89 0.26 9.01
C ALA A 74 -1.48 1.75 8.88
N GLY A 75 -0.84 2.12 7.77
CA GLY A 75 -0.34 3.47 7.51
C GLY A 75 1.08 3.72 8.01
N ALA A 76 1.71 4.79 7.52
CA ALA A 76 3.15 5.05 7.71
C ALA A 76 3.55 5.29 9.17
N ALA A 77 2.70 5.94 9.96
CA ALA A 77 2.98 6.18 11.38
C ALA A 77 3.02 4.88 12.18
N ALA A 78 2.02 4.01 12.00
CA ALA A 78 1.98 2.70 12.63
C ALA A 78 3.14 1.82 12.15
N SER A 79 3.45 1.84 10.86
CA SER A 79 4.60 1.12 10.32
C SER A 79 5.93 1.53 10.95
N ARG A 80 6.18 2.85 11.07
CA ARG A 80 7.40 3.36 11.72
C ARG A 80 7.51 2.95 13.19
N GLN A 81 6.38 2.76 13.87
CA GLN A 81 6.35 2.28 15.26
C GLN A 81 6.58 0.77 15.35
N PHE A 82 5.79 -0.02 14.63
CA PHE A 82 5.68 -1.46 14.88
C PHE A 82 6.54 -2.34 13.95
N ALA A 83 6.91 -1.85 12.75
CA ALA A 83 7.73 -2.64 11.82
C ALA A 83 9.14 -2.95 12.38
N PRO A 84 9.84 -2.02 13.08
CA PRO A 84 11.11 -2.35 13.72
C PRO A 84 10.97 -3.44 14.79
N ALA A 85 9.95 -3.35 15.67
CA ALA A 85 9.70 -4.35 16.70
C ALA A 85 9.38 -5.73 16.09
N ALA A 86 8.59 -5.77 15.01
CA ALA A 86 8.33 -7.00 14.26
C ALA A 86 9.62 -7.60 13.66
N ALA A 87 10.47 -6.77 13.04
CA ALA A 87 11.74 -7.23 12.49
C ALA A 87 12.68 -7.77 13.59
N GLU A 88 12.74 -7.10 14.74
CA GLU A 88 13.52 -7.53 15.91
C GLU A 88 13.03 -8.85 16.51
N SER A 89 11.73 -9.17 16.39
CA SER A 89 11.17 -10.48 16.78
C SER A 89 11.49 -11.61 15.79
N GLY A 90 12.23 -11.32 14.71
CA GLY A 90 12.63 -12.28 13.68
C GLY A 90 11.64 -12.41 12.52
N CYS A 91 10.59 -11.59 12.49
CA CYS A 91 9.59 -11.58 11.43
C CYS A 91 10.08 -10.78 10.21
N VAL A 92 9.71 -11.21 9.00
CA VAL A 92 9.90 -10.41 7.79
C VAL A 92 8.67 -9.53 7.57
N VAL A 93 8.87 -8.22 7.62
CA VAL A 93 7.79 -7.24 7.40
C VAL A 93 7.70 -6.88 5.92
N ILE A 94 6.49 -6.93 5.35
CA ILE A 94 6.16 -6.41 4.03
C ILE A 94 5.22 -5.21 4.23
N ASP A 95 5.72 -4.01 4.00
CA ASP A 95 5.04 -2.75 4.35
C ASP A 95 4.44 -2.03 3.13
N ASN A 96 3.11 -1.92 3.09
CA ASN A 96 2.36 -1.18 2.06
C ASN A 96 2.22 0.33 2.36
N SER A 97 2.99 0.86 3.30
CA SER A 97 3.00 2.29 3.57
C SER A 97 4.14 3.01 2.84
N SER A 98 4.10 4.35 2.83
CA SER A 98 5.24 5.16 2.37
C SER A 98 6.40 5.22 3.39
N GLY A 99 6.24 4.62 4.58
CA GLY A 99 7.11 4.79 5.73
C GLY A 99 8.58 4.45 5.47
N TRP A 100 8.83 3.46 4.60
CA TRP A 100 10.17 2.88 4.37
C TRP A 100 10.64 2.91 2.91
N ARG A 101 9.77 3.32 1.97
CA ARG A 101 10.03 3.15 0.53
C ARG A 101 11.34 3.76 0.04
N MET A 102 11.73 4.90 0.60
CA MET A 102 12.96 5.61 0.23
C MET A 102 14.13 5.40 1.20
N ASP A 103 13.98 4.55 2.22
CA ASP A 103 15.09 4.18 3.10
C ASP A 103 16.14 3.38 2.29
N PRO A 104 17.43 3.74 2.33
CA PRO A 104 18.47 3.07 1.52
C PRO A 104 18.77 1.63 1.97
N GLU A 105 18.37 1.25 3.19
CA GLU A 105 18.56 -0.10 3.72
C GLU A 105 17.32 -0.99 3.57
N VAL A 106 16.20 -0.44 3.08
CA VAL A 106 14.96 -1.19 2.82
C VAL A 106 14.76 -1.36 1.32
N PRO A 107 14.64 -2.58 0.78
CA PRO A 107 14.34 -2.79 -0.63
C PRO A 107 12.91 -2.36 -0.95
N LEU A 108 12.74 -1.73 -2.11
CA LEU A 108 11.45 -1.37 -2.69
C LEU A 108 11.19 -2.29 -3.88
N VAL A 109 10.22 -3.19 -3.76
CA VAL A 109 10.15 -4.37 -4.65
C VAL A 109 8.86 -4.42 -5.45
N VAL A 110 9.01 -4.64 -6.75
CA VAL A 110 7.97 -5.13 -7.66
C VAL A 110 8.47 -6.46 -8.24
N PRO A 111 7.84 -7.61 -7.93
CA PRO A 111 8.35 -8.93 -8.31
C PRO A 111 8.65 -9.10 -9.81
N GLU A 112 7.87 -8.46 -10.68
CA GLU A 112 8.02 -8.53 -12.14
C GLU A 112 9.16 -7.66 -12.67
N VAL A 113 9.72 -6.76 -11.84
CA VAL A 113 10.68 -5.73 -12.27
C VAL A 113 12.05 -5.93 -11.65
N ASN A 114 12.11 -6.05 -10.32
CA ASN A 114 13.36 -6.15 -9.56
C ASN A 114 13.29 -7.24 -8.47
N PRO A 115 12.96 -8.50 -8.80
CA PRO A 115 12.78 -9.57 -7.81
C PRO A 115 14.04 -9.83 -7.00
N HIS A 116 15.23 -9.56 -7.55
CA HIS A 116 16.51 -9.73 -6.86
C HIS A 116 16.64 -8.84 -5.62
N ALA A 117 16.02 -7.65 -5.62
CA ALA A 117 16.10 -6.70 -4.51
C ALA A 117 15.47 -7.25 -3.23
N VAL A 118 14.58 -8.25 -3.32
CA VAL A 118 13.97 -8.87 -2.14
C VAL A 118 15.03 -9.39 -1.17
N ALA A 119 16.19 -9.85 -1.66
CA ALA A 119 17.26 -10.42 -0.83
C ALA A 119 17.85 -9.44 0.19
N ASP A 120 17.71 -8.13 -0.06
CA ASP A 120 18.18 -7.07 0.82
C ASP A 120 17.32 -6.86 2.07
N TYR A 121 16.18 -7.54 2.19
CA TYR A 121 15.32 -7.48 3.38
C TYR A 121 16.11 -7.74 4.68
N ARG A 122 17.16 -8.55 4.62
CA ARG A 122 18.00 -8.94 5.77
C ARG A 122 18.69 -7.77 6.46
N ARG A 123 18.80 -6.61 5.82
CA ARG A 123 19.41 -5.42 6.42
C ARG A 123 18.58 -4.87 7.58
N LYS A 124 17.26 -4.85 7.44
CA LYS A 124 16.32 -4.30 8.44
C LYS A 124 15.16 -5.22 8.83
N GLY A 125 15.03 -6.40 8.20
CA GLY A 125 13.86 -7.27 8.33
C GLY A 125 12.60 -6.71 7.64
N ILE A 126 12.74 -5.69 6.80
CA ILE A 126 11.61 -4.96 6.19
C ILE A 126 11.78 -4.96 4.66
N ILE A 127 10.67 -5.14 3.95
CA ILE A 127 10.51 -4.95 2.51
C ILE A 127 9.42 -3.89 2.32
N ALA A 128 9.69 -2.87 1.52
CA ALA A 128 8.70 -1.86 1.19
C ALA A 128 7.92 -2.26 -0.07
N ASN A 129 6.60 -2.15 -0.02
CA ASN A 129 5.72 -2.26 -1.16
C ASN A 129 5.45 -0.86 -1.76
N PRO A 130 5.59 -0.68 -3.09
CA PRO A 130 5.52 0.65 -3.70
C PRO A 130 4.13 1.26 -3.73
N ASN A 131 4.08 2.52 -4.18
CA ASN A 131 2.87 3.24 -4.52
C ASN A 131 2.12 2.51 -5.65
N CYS A 132 0.80 2.42 -5.52
CA CYS A 132 -0.07 1.71 -6.47
C CYS A 132 0.09 2.18 -7.93
N SER A 133 0.11 3.50 -8.16
CA SER A 133 0.31 4.09 -9.49
C SER A 133 1.69 3.78 -10.05
N THR A 134 2.70 3.68 -9.18
CA THR A 134 4.05 3.28 -9.58
C THR A 134 4.10 1.82 -9.98
N ILE A 135 3.52 0.91 -9.19
CA ILE A 135 3.50 -0.55 -9.47
C ILE A 135 2.97 -0.81 -10.88
N GLN A 136 1.76 -0.33 -11.19
CA GLN A 136 1.14 -0.56 -12.50
C GLN A 136 1.97 0.03 -13.65
N MET A 137 2.65 1.16 -13.41
CA MET A 137 3.47 1.82 -14.42
C MET A 137 4.73 0.99 -14.70
N VAL A 138 5.51 0.65 -13.68
CA VAL A 138 6.80 -0.03 -13.87
C VAL A 138 6.65 -1.45 -14.41
N VAL A 139 5.57 -2.16 -14.06
CA VAL A 139 5.27 -3.48 -14.66
C VAL A 139 5.12 -3.38 -16.19
N VAL A 140 4.45 -2.34 -16.68
CA VAL A 140 4.29 -2.11 -18.14
C VAL A 140 5.58 -1.58 -18.77
N LEU A 141 6.30 -0.70 -18.06
CA LEU A 141 7.51 -0.08 -18.60
C LEU A 141 8.69 -1.06 -18.67
N LYS A 142 8.81 -2.00 -17.75
CA LYS A 142 9.96 -2.92 -17.67
C LYS A 142 10.28 -3.65 -18.98
N PRO A 143 9.35 -4.36 -19.65
CA PRO A 143 9.66 -5.03 -20.91
C PRO A 143 10.06 -4.04 -22.03
N ILE A 144 9.52 -2.82 -22.03
CA ILE A 144 9.90 -1.78 -23.00
C ILE A 144 11.32 -1.27 -22.71
N TYR A 145 11.61 -1.02 -21.44
CA TYR A 145 12.92 -0.59 -20.96
C TYR A 145 14.01 -1.60 -21.29
N ASP A 146 13.76 -2.89 -21.08
CA ASP A 146 14.74 -3.94 -21.39
C ASP A 146 15.00 -4.08 -22.90
N ALA A 147 13.99 -3.79 -23.73
CA ALA A 147 14.11 -3.92 -25.18
C ALA A 147 14.77 -2.71 -25.86
N ALA A 148 14.53 -1.50 -25.36
CA ALA A 148 14.92 -0.26 -26.06
C ALA A 148 15.42 0.88 -25.15
N GLY A 149 15.39 0.70 -23.83
CA GLY A 149 15.59 1.79 -22.86
C GLY A 149 14.42 2.78 -22.83
N ILE A 150 14.40 3.65 -21.82
CA ILE A 150 13.41 4.74 -21.71
C ILE A 150 14.12 6.02 -21.29
N GLU A 151 14.09 7.04 -22.15
CA GLU A 151 14.67 8.35 -21.85
C GLU A 151 13.71 9.26 -21.06
N ARG A 152 12.40 9.13 -21.32
CA ARG A 152 11.38 9.96 -20.68
C ARG A 152 10.01 9.28 -20.61
N VAL A 153 9.34 9.46 -19.48
CA VAL A 153 7.93 9.12 -19.25
C VAL A 153 7.16 10.41 -18.96
N VAL A 154 6.03 10.58 -19.65
CA VAL A 154 5.02 11.60 -19.31
C VAL A 154 3.73 10.85 -19.03
N VAL A 155 3.19 11.00 -17.83
CA VAL A 155 2.03 10.22 -17.36
C VAL A 155 1.01 11.13 -16.71
N SER A 156 -0.27 10.92 -17.03
CA SER A 156 -1.39 11.54 -16.33
C SER A 156 -2.26 10.42 -15.76
N THR A 157 -2.50 10.44 -14.46
CA THR A 157 -3.28 9.40 -13.79
C THR A 157 -4.75 9.78 -13.71
N TYR A 158 -5.58 8.77 -13.52
CA TYR A 158 -7.00 8.92 -13.22
C TYR A 158 -7.28 8.00 -12.01
N GLN A 159 -6.94 8.48 -10.82
CA GLN A 159 -6.95 7.69 -9.60
C GLN A 159 -8.36 7.66 -8.99
N ALA A 160 -8.79 6.48 -8.59
CA ALA A 160 -10.08 6.29 -7.95
C ALA A 160 -10.04 6.74 -6.48
N VAL A 161 -11.21 7.12 -5.95
CA VAL A 161 -11.37 7.52 -4.54
C VAL A 161 -11.02 6.42 -3.53
N SER A 162 -10.95 5.16 -3.97
CA SER A 162 -10.52 4.03 -3.15
C SER A 162 -9.10 4.20 -2.62
N GLY A 163 -8.23 4.96 -3.31
CA GLY A 163 -6.89 5.29 -2.85
C GLY A 163 -6.87 6.11 -1.54
N THR A 164 -7.91 6.91 -1.30
CA THR A 164 -8.11 7.68 -0.06
C THR A 164 -8.74 6.83 1.04
N GLY A 165 -9.35 5.70 0.68
CA GLY A 165 -9.90 4.72 1.60
C GLY A 165 -11.43 4.72 1.66
N LYS A 166 -11.96 3.94 2.62
CA LYS A 166 -13.38 3.58 2.70
C LYS A 166 -14.32 4.79 2.76
N ASN A 167 -14.02 5.76 3.61
CA ASN A 167 -14.86 6.94 3.79
C ASN A 167 -14.99 7.76 2.49
N ALA A 168 -13.93 7.81 1.66
CA ALA A 168 -13.97 8.51 0.38
C ALA A 168 -14.85 7.79 -0.66
N MET A 169 -14.88 6.45 -0.63
CA MET A 169 -15.79 5.66 -1.45
C MET A 169 -17.25 5.86 -1.03
N GLU A 170 -17.51 5.91 0.29
CA GLU A 170 -18.83 6.20 0.85
C GLU A 170 -19.29 7.61 0.47
N GLU A 171 -18.42 8.61 0.62
CA GLU A 171 -18.70 9.99 0.21
C GLU A 171 -19.04 10.10 -1.27
N LEU A 172 -18.23 9.53 -2.18
CA LEU A 172 -18.53 9.56 -3.61
C LEU A 172 -19.91 8.95 -3.91
N THR A 173 -20.24 7.84 -3.23
CA THR A 173 -21.53 7.15 -3.41
C THR A 173 -22.69 8.02 -2.93
N GLU A 174 -22.56 8.66 -1.76
CA GLU A 174 -23.58 9.53 -1.20
C GLU A 174 -23.76 10.81 -2.02
N GLN A 175 -22.68 11.49 -2.38
CA GLN A 175 -22.73 12.68 -3.22
C GLN A 175 -23.40 12.37 -4.58
N THR A 176 -23.08 11.22 -5.19
CA THR A 176 -23.70 10.80 -6.45
C THR A 176 -25.20 10.56 -6.27
N ARG A 177 -25.61 9.85 -5.20
CA ARG A 177 -27.02 9.61 -4.90
C ARG A 177 -27.77 10.94 -4.73
N ASN A 178 -27.25 11.83 -3.90
CA ASN A 178 -27.90 13.10 -3.58
C ASN A 178 -28.06 13.98 -4.83
N LEU A 179 -27.06 14.02 -5.72
CA LEU A 179 -27.17 14.72 -7.00
C LEU A 179 -28.30 14.17 -7.88
N LEU A 180 -28.41 12.84 -7.98
CA LEU A 180 -29.41 12.19 -8.81
C LEU A 180 -30.83 12.28 -8.24
N THR A 181 -30.96 12.54 -6.93
CA THR A 181 -32.23 12.74 -6.23
C THR A 181 -32.54 14.22 -5.96
N PHE A 182 -31.76 15.15 -6.52
CA PHE A 182 -31.89 16.60 -6.32
C PHE A 182 -31.82 17.04 -4.84
N GLN A 183 -31.03 16.34 -4.05
CA GLN A 183 -30.72 16.64 -2.65
C GLN A 183 -29.40 17.43 -2.54
N GLU A 184 -29.17 18.02 -1.36
CA GLU A 184 -27.93 18.74 -1.06
C GLU A 184 -26.73 17.80 -0.99
N VAL A 185 -25.57 18.30 -1.42
CA VAL A 185 -24.31 17.54 -1.47
C VAL A 185 -23.35 18.10 -0.44
N THR A 186 -22.88 17.24 0.46
CA THR A 186 -21.84 17.56 1.43
C THR A 186 -20.50 16.94 1.01
N ALA A 187 -19.41 17.64 1.33
CA ALA A 187 -18.04 17.14 1.14
C ALA A 187 -17.35 17.19 2.51
N GLU A 188 -16.98 16.03 3.03
CA GLU A 188 -16.40 15.86 4.37
C GLU A 188 -14.96 15.32 4.29
N VAL A 189 -14.71 14.39 3.38
CA VAL A 189 -13.42 13.77 3.11
C VAL A 189 -12.59 14.64 2.17
N TYR A 190 -13.19 15.10 1.08
CA TYR A 190 -12.55 16.01 0.13
C TYR A 190 -12.95 17.46 0.40
N PRO A 191 -12.08 18.45 0.09
CA PRO A 191 -12.40 19.87 0.29
C PRO A 191 -13.51 20.37 -0.64
N HIS A 192 -13.78 19.65 -1.73
CA HIS A 192 -14.82 19.96 -2.70
C HIS A 192 -15.57 18.68 -3.09
N ARG A 193 -16.67 18.83 -3.82
CA ARG A 193 -17.42 17.68 -4.35
C ARG A 193 -16.55 16.83 -5.27
N ILE A 194 -16.53 15.53 -5.04
CA ILE A 194 -15.86 14.56 -5.93
C ILE A 194 -16.82 13.97 -6.96
N ALA A 195 -18.11 13.83 -6.64
CA ALA A 195 -19.10 13.32 -7.60
C ALA A 195 -19.18 14.22 -8.84
N PHE A 196 -19.02 13.60 -10.02
CA PHE A 196 -18.95 14.27 -11.33
C PHE A 196 -17.95 15.44 -11.36
N ASN A 197 -16.79 15.26 -10.73
CA ASN A 197 -15.71 16.24 -10.68
C ASN A 197 -14.34 15.54 -10.76
N CYS A 198 -13.27 16.32 -10.95
CA CYS A 198 -11.89 15.86 -10.89
C CYS A 198 -11.04 16.81 -10.04
N PHE A 199 -10.09 16.27 -9.28
CA PHE A 199 -9.12 17.08 -8.52
C PHE A 199 -7.76 17.01 -9.21
N PRO A 200 -7.15 18.13 -9.60
CA PRO A 200 -5.87 18.12 -10.29
C PRO A 200 -4.67 17.99 -9.32
N HIS A 201 -4.86 17.37 -8.16
CA HIS A 201 -3.79 17.13 -7.19
C HIS A 201 -4.18 15.99 -6.23
N ILE A 202 -3.20 15.18 -5.87
CA ILE A 202 -3.33 14.13 -4.86
C ILE A 202 -2.18 14.29 -3.86
N GLY A 203 -2.52 14.41 -2.58
CA GLY A 203 -1.56 14.74 -1.52
C GLY A 203 -1.18 16.22 -1.49
N SER A 204 -0.18 16.55 -0.67
CA SER A 204 0.28 17.92 -0.48
C SER A 204 1.19 18.40 -1.62
N PHE A 205 1.15 19.70 -1.92
CA PHE A 205 2.13 20.33 -2.81
C PHE A 205 3.50 20.44 -2.15
N LEU A 206 4.53 20.27 -2.95
CA LEU A 206 5.93 20.42 -2.60
C LEU A 206 6.47 21.76 -3.15
N GLU A 207 7.66 22.18 -2.68
CA GLU A 207 8.27 23.45 -3.09
C GLU A 207 8.54 23.56 -4.60
N ASN A 208 8.72 22.42 -5.28
CA ASN A 208 8.94 22.35 -6.73
C ASN A 208 7.65 22.47 -7.56
N GLY A 209 6.48 22.62 -6.93
CA GLY A 209 5.18 22.74 -7.57
C GLY A 209 4.49 21.41 -7.92
N TYR A 210 5.16 20.27 -7.74
CA TYR A 210 4.54 18.95 -7.86
C TYR A 210 3.88 18.54 -6.54
N THR A 211 3.02 17.53 -6.59
CA THR A 211 2.43 16.90 -5.41
C THR A 211 3.33 15.79 -4.86
N GLU A 212 3.09 15.39 -3.61
CA GLU A 212 3.71 14.20 -3.03
C GLU A 212 3.44 12.94 -3.85
N GLU A 213 2.23 12.79 -4.41
CA GLU A 213 1.88 11.61 -5.21
C GLU A 213 2.64 11.58 -6.54
N GLU A 214 2.77 12.73 -7.21
CA GLU A 214 3.58 12.86 -8.43
C GLU A 214 5.05 12.52 -8.16
N MET A 215 5.61 13.04 -7.07
CA MET A 215 7.01 12.77 -6.72
C MET A 215 7.26 11.34 -6.24
N LYS A 216 6.27 10.64 -5.66
CA LYS A 216 6.39 9.19 -5.42
C LYS A 216 6.59 8.45 -6.72
N MET A 217 5.79 8.74 -7.76
CA MET A 217 5.95 8.09 -9.07
C MET A 217 7.34 8.31 -9.67
N VAL A 218 7.95 9.48 -9.45
CA VAL A 218 9.33 9.76 -9.88
C VAL A 218 10.34 8.93 -9.06
N HIS A 219 10.37 9.14 -7.75
CA HIS A 219 11.42 8.59 -6.88
C HIS A 219 11.36 7.07 -6.77
N GLU A 220 10.15 6.52 -6.67
CA GLU A 220 9.95 5.07 -6.54
C GLU A 220 10.31 4.37 -7.86
N THR A 221 9.98 4.95 -9.02
CA THR A 221 10.42 4.40 -10.31
C THR A 221 11.94 4.35 -10.42
N HIS A 222 12.65 5.43 -10.05
CA HIS A 222 14.12 5.44 -10.06
C HIS A 222 14.72 4.34 -9.18
N LYS A 223 14.14 4.12 -8.00
CA LYS A 223 14.61 3.09 -7.07
C LYS A 223 14.29 1.67 -7.57
N ILE A 224 13.10 1.44 -8.12
CA ILE A 224 12.65 0.10 -8.59
C ILE A 224 13.35 -0.30 -9.89
N MET A 225 13.45 0.64 -10.84
CA MET A 225 14.09 0.41 -12.14
C MET A 225 15.61 0.50 -12.09
N GLU A 226 16.17 0.91 -10.93
CA GLU A 226 17.61 1.09 -10.70
C GLU A 226 18.27 2.05 -11.70
N ASP A 227 17.51 3.03 -12.21
CA ASP A 227 17.98 4.03 -13.17
C ASP A 227 17.46 5.44 -12.82
N PRO A 228 18.34 6.33 -12.31
CA PRO A 228 17.98 7.71 -12.00
C PRO A 228 17.88 8.60 -13.26
N ASN A 229 18.27 8.12 -14.44
CA ASN A 229 18.30 8.91 -15.66
C ASN A 229 16.94 8.93 -16.40
N ILE A 230 16.01 8.05 -16.03
CA ILE A 230 14.65 8.05 -16.59
C ILE A 230 13.96 9.34 -16.17
N ARG A 231 13.73 10.26 -17.12
CA ARG A 231 13.04 11.52 -16.81
C ARG A 231 11.54 11.27 -16.70
N ILE A 232 10.94 11.62 -15.58
CA ILE A 232 9.51 11.37 -15.34
C ILE A 232 8.80 12.70 -15.09
N SER A 233 7.68 12.91 -15.75
CA SER A 233 6.75 14.01 -15.49
C SER A 233 5.37 13.41 -15.27
N ALA A 234 4.92 13.44 -14.03
CA ALA A 234 3.62 12.90 -13.62
C ALA A 234 2.64 14.05 -13.36
N THR A 235 1.39 13.84 -13.73
CA THR A 235 0.25 14.66 -13.29
C THR A 235 -0.77 13.73 -12.66
N THR A 236 -1.06 13.93 -11.37
CA THR A 236 -1.98 13.05 -10.65
C THR A 236 -3.35 13.68 -10.48
N VAL A 237 -4.38 13.02 -11.03
CA VAL A 237 -5.80 13.42 -10.97
C VAL A 237 -6.63 12.33 -10.32
#